data_AF-C4WX25-F1
#
_entry.id   AF-C4WX25-F1
#
_cell.length_a   1.000
_cell.length_b   1.000
_cell.length_c   1.000
_cell.angle_alpha   90.00
_cell.angle_beta   90.00
_cell.angle_gamma   90.00
#
_symmetry.space_group_name_H-M   'P 1'
#
loop_
_entity.id
_entity.type
_entity.pdbx_description
1 polymer ?
#
loop_
_entity_poly.entity_id
_entity_poly.type
_entity_poly.pdbx_seq_one_letter_code
_entity_poly.pdbx_strand_id
1 'polypeptide(L)'
;MVVSLITSFREQQINCGTFRISRSSQEFSSLKELAKRFALSFGLDALKNREAMAALHREGVLFAVGTDEGIAQDDPSVPPPHVAFLEILAEFTNKLLKQDKRIVLNYLDKHITSAVPSSRSEDWQPWVIYRNSLMHGDAEPGPVTSRRAYTRRNKKETYDDEDDEGSDQDFGY
;
A
#
# COMPACT_ATOMS: atom_id res chain seq x y z
N MET A 1 21.28 1.44 0.07
CA MET A 1 20.00 0.70 0.08
C MET A 1 19.18 0.93 -1.19
N VAL A 2 18.80 2.16 -1.54
CA VAL A 2 18.05 2.38 -2.80
C VAL A 2 18.90 2.05 -4.02
N VAL A 3 20.17 2.48 -4.03
CA VAL A 3 21.12 2.17 -5.11
C VAL A 3 21.25 0.67 -5.32
N SER A 4 21.37 -0.14 -4.27
CA SER A 4 21.45 -1.60 -4.40
C SER A 4 20.16 -2.21 -4.99
N LEU A 5 18.98 -1.68 -4.63
CA LEU A 5 17.71 -2.13 -5.24
C LEU A 5 17.64 -1.76 -6.72
N ILE A 6 18.11 -0.55 -7.09
CA ILE A 6 18.18 -0.09 -8.48
C ILE A 6 19.14 -0.96 -9.27
N THR A 7 20.34 -1.24 -8.75
CA THR A 7 21.32 -2.12 -9.41
C THR A 7 20.73 -3.50 -9.65
N SER A 8 20.14 -4.14 -8.63
CA SER A 8 19.52 -5.46 -8.80
C SER A 8 18.31 -5.43 -9.76
N PHE A 9 17.54 -4.35 -9.79
CA PHE A 9 16.44 -4.20 -10.76
C PHE A 9 16.97 -4.09 -12.20
N ARG A 10 18.04 -3.31 -12.42
CA ARG A 10 18.71 -3.20 -13.73
C ARG A 10 19.29 -4.53 -14.17
N GLU A 11 19.92 -5.28 -13.27
CA GLU A 11 20.39 -6.64 -13.55
C GLU A 11 19.26 -7.56 -14.02
N GLN A 12 18.06 -7.48 -13.41
CA GLN A 12 16.89 -8.21 -13.88
C GLN A 12 16.48 -7.79 -15.29
N GLN A 13 16.48 -6.49 -15.60
CA GLN A 13 16.14 -5.98 -16.94
C GLN A 13 17.13 -6.49 -17.99
N ILE A 14 18.43 -6.49 -17.67
CA ILE A 14 19.49 -7.00 -18.52
C ILE A 14 19.32 -8.51 -18.75
N ASN A 15 19.09 -9.29 -17.69
CA ASN A 15 18.96 -10.75 -17.77
C ASN A 15 17.73 -11.17 -18.58
N CYS A 16 16.62 -10.42 -18.50
CA CYS A 16 15.42 -10.67 -19.30
C CYS A 16 15.53 -10.11 -20.72
N GLY A 17 16.52 -9.26 -21.01
CA GLY A 17 16.66 -8.57 -22.30
C GLY A 17 15.53 -7.58 -22.59
N THR A 18 14.79 -7.13 -21.56
CA THR A 18 13.66 -6.21 -21.70
C THR A 18 13.55 -5.28 -20.51
N PHE A 19 13.16 -4.03 -20.78
CA PHE A 19 12.84 -3.07 -19.72
C PHE A 19 11.55 -3.43 -18.99
N ARG A 20 10.63 -4.18 -19.63
CA ARG A 20 9.36 -4.57 -19.04
C ARG A 20 9.52 -5.84 -18.21
N ILE A 21 9.78 -5.66 -16.92
CA ILE A 21 9.84 -6.77 -15.96
C ILE A 21 8.44 -7.33 -15.68
N SER A 22 8.32 -8.65 -15.73
CA SER A 22 7.11 -9.34 -15.26
C SER A 22 7.00 -9.23 -13.74
N ARG A 23 5.96 -8.52 -13.27
CA ARG A 23 5.71 -8.30 -11.83
C ARG A 23 5.25 -9.55 -11.09
N SER A 24 4.81 -10.59 -11.81
CA SER A 24 4.47 -11.90 -11.25
C SER A 24 5.67 -12.84 -11.16
N SER A 25 6.85 -12.43 -11.62
CA SER A 25 8.07 -13.25 -11.53
C SER A 25 8.55 -13.44 -10.10
N GLN A 26 9.27 -14.55 -9.88
CA GLN A 26 9.85 -14.88 -8.59
C GLN A 26 10.99 -13.91 -8.24
N GLU A 27 11.74 -13.46 -9.24
CA GLU A 27 12.85 -12.53 -9.13
C GLU A 27 12.37 -11.15 -8.65
N PHE A 28 11.28 -10.66 -9.24
CA PHE A 28 10.66 -9.40 -8.82
C PHE A 28 10.08 -9.51 -7.41
N SER A 29 9.40 -10.62 -7.10
CA SER A 29 8.87 -10.89 -5.75
C SER A 29 9.97 -10.93 -4.69
N SER A 30 11.12 -11.54 -5.01
CA SER A 30 12.28 -11.60 -4.12
C SER A 30 12.91 -10.22 -3.90
N LEU A 31 12.97 -9.39 -4.93
CA LEU A 31 13.45 -8.00 -4.83
C LEU A 31 12.52 -7.13 -3.96
N LYS A 32 11.21 -7.32 -4.08
CA LYS A 32 10.21 -6.66 -3.22
C LYS A 32 10.33 -7.09 -1.76
N GLU A 33 10.58 -8.36 -1.50
CA GLU A 33 10.83 -8.86 -0.13
C GLU A 33 12.13 -8.30 0.47
N LEU A 34 13.18 -8.15 -0.34
CA LEU A 34 14.41 -7.47 0.09
C LEU A 34 14.14 -6.00 0.47
N ALA A 35 13.34 -5.29 -0.33
CA ALA A 35 12.93 -3.93 -0.04
C ALA A 35 12.16 -3.82 1.28
N LYS A 36 11.23 -4.75 1.56
CA LYS A 36 10.53 -4.82 2.86
C LYS A 36 11.51 -4.97 4.02
N ARG A 37 12.51 -5.85 3.89
CA ARG A 37 13.53 -6.04 4.93
C ARG A 37 14.36 -4.79 5.16
N PHE A 38 14.74 -4.07 4.11
CA PHE A 38 15.40 -2.77 4.23
C PHE A 38 14.50 -1.73 4.91
N ALA A 39 13.21 -1.71 4.59
CA ALA A 39 12.28 -0.79 5.24
C ALA A 39 12.20 -1.05 6.76
N LEU A 40 12.25 -2.32 7.21
CA LEU A 40 12.28 -2.67 8.63
C LEU A 40 13.53 -2.14 9.36
N SER A 41 14.66 -1.97 8.67
CA SER A 41 15.90 -1.46 9.27
C SER A 41 15.84 0.00 9.73
N PHE A 42 14.84 0.77 9.27
CA PHE A 42 14.64 2.16 9.73
C PHE A 42 13.88 2.26 11.07
N GLY A 43 13.35 1.16 11.59
CA GLY A 43 12.62 1.16 12.86
C GLY A 43 11.34 2.01 12.83
N LEU A 44 10.92 2.50 14.00
CA LEU A 44 9.66 3.23 14.19
C LEU A 44 9.82 4.76 14.27
N ASP A 45 11.06 5.25 14.46
CA ASP A 45 11.32 6.68 14.61
C ASP A 45 11.44 7.37 13.23
N ALA A 46 10.29 7.72 12.67
CA ALA A 46 10.22 8.37 11.35
C ALA A 46 10.87 9.76 11.33
N LEU A 47 11.01 10.44 12.48
CA LEU A 47 11.66 11.76 12.54
C LEU A 47 13.17 11.65 12.38
N LYS A 48 13.82 10.70 13.09
CA LYS A 48 15.27 10.46 12.93
C LYS A 48 15.64 10.03 11.52
N ASN A 49 14.78 9.25 10.87
CA ASN A 49 15.02 8.70 9.54
C ASN A 49 14.47 9.57 8.41
N ARG A 50 13.88 10.72 8.73
CA ARG A 50 13.14 11.56 7.79
C ARG A 50 13.95 11.89 6.54
N GLU A 51 15.17 12.38 6.73
CA GLU A 51 16.02 12.82 5.62
C GLU A 51 16.41 11.65 4.72
N ALA A 52 16.82 10.52 5.32
CA ALA A 52 17.18 9.31 4.59
C ALA A 52 15.98 8.74 3.80
N MET A 53 14.78 8.74 4.38
CA MET A 53 13.55 8.33 3.70
C MET A 53 13.16 9.24 2.56
N ALA A 54 13.23 10.56 2.77
CA ALA A 54 12.93 11.52 1.72
C ALA A 54 13.94 11.41 0.56
N ALA A 55 15.23 11.23 0.85
CA ALA A 55 16.25 11.00 -0.16
C ALA A 55 16.02 9.70 -0.94
N LEU A 56 15.74 8.60 -0.23
CA LEU A 56 15.43 7.29 -0.83
C LEU A 56 14.27 7.39 -1.83
N HIS A 57 13.18 8.08 -1.46
CA HIS A 57 12.04 8.23 -2.35
C HIS A 57 12.33 9.15 -3.53
N ARG A 58 13.07 10.25 -3.34
CA ARG A 58 13.48 11.12 -4.46
C ARG A 58 14.29 10.37 -5.50
N GLU A 59 15.31 9.63 -5.06
CA GLU A 59 16.16 8.80 -5.92
C GLU A 59 15.36 7.70 -6.63
N GLY A 60 14.51 6.99 -5.88
CA GLY A 60 13.69 5.91 -6.44
C GLY A 60 12.66 6.40 -7.44
N VAL A 61 12.01 7.55 -7.19
CA VAL A 61 11.10 8.16 -8.16
C VAL A 61 11.88 8.60 -9.39
N LEU A 62 13.00 9.31 -9.22
CA LEU A 62 13.83 9.76 -10.34
C LEU A 62 14.28 8.59 -11.21
N PHE A 63 14.66 7.46 -10.64
CA PHE A 63 14.98 6.27 -11.42
C PHE A 63 13.75 5.69 -12.15
N ALA A 64 12.62 5.55 -11.46
CA ALA A 64 11.45 4.89 -12.01
C ALA A 64 10.79 5.67 -13.16
N VAL A 65 10.78 7.01 -13.05
CA VAL A 65 10.20 7.94 -14.04
C VAL A 65 11.25 8.54 -14.97
N GLY A 66 12.52 8.36 -14.63
CA GLY A 66 13.65 8.87 -15.38
C GLY A 66 13.76 8.18 -16.73
N THR A 67 14.12 8.99 -17.71
CA THR A 67 14.47 8.53 -19.04
C THR A 67 15.99 8.35 -19.03
N ASP A 68 16.49 7.11 -19.11
CA ASP A 68 17.92 6.89 -19.35
C ASP A 68 18.30 7.58 -20.68
N GLU A 69 19.48 8.22 -20.72
CA GLU A 69 19.98 8.93 -21.89
C GLU A 69 20.03 7.97 -23.10
N GLY A 70 19.07 8.09 -24.02
CA GLY A 70 18.94 7.24 -25.20
C GLY A 70 17.58 6.55 -25.38
N ILE A 71 16.71 6.53 -24.37
CA ILE A 71 15.34 6.01 -24.49
C ILE A 71 14.37 7.18 -24.60
N ALA A 72 14.45 7.99 -25.65
CA ALA A 72 13.48 9.06 -25.85
C ALA A 72 12.05 8.46 -25.82
N GLN A 73 11.25 8.83 -24.81
CA GLN A 73 9.84 8.48 -24.80
C GLN A 73 9.13 9.37 -25.82
N ASP A 74 9.01 8.87 -27.04
CA ASP A 74 8.27 9.55 -28.11
C ASP A 74 6.76 9.63 -27.80
N ASP A 75 6.24 8.72 -26.95
CA ASP A 75 4.84 8.69 -26.55
C ASP A 75 4.66 8.81 -25.03
N PRO A 76 4.03 9.89 -24.53
CA PRO A 76 3.76 10.09 -23.11
C PRO A 76 2.64 9.19 -22.56
N SER A 77 1.91 8.47 -23.41
CA SER A 77 0.88 7.50 -23.02
C SER A 77 1.46 6.15 -22.57
N VAL A 78 2.70 5.87 -22.96
CA VAL A 78 3.45 4.67 -22.60
C VAL A 78 4.11 4.88 -21.24
N PRO A 79 4.04 3.93 -20.31
CA PRO A 79 4.68 4.11 -19.01
C PRO A 79 6.21 4.10 -19.13
N PRO A 80 6.94 4.81 -18.26
CA PRO A 80 8.40 4.82 -18.26
C PRO A 80 9.02 3.40 -18.17
N PRO A 81 10.23 3.19 -18.73
CA PRO A 81 10.88 1.87 -18.78
C PRO A 81 11.05 1.21 -17.40
N HIS A 82 11.24 2.02 -16.36
CA HIS A 82 11.51 1.55 -15.00
C HIS A 82 10.30 1.70 -14.06
N VAL A 83 9.09 1.93 -14.60
CA VAL A 83 7.88 2.20 -13.79
C VAL A 83 7.59 1.10 -12.75
N ALA A 84 7.92 -0.17 -13.07
CA ALA A 84 7.70 -1.30 -12.18
C ALA A 84 8.47 -1.18 -10.86
N PHE A 85 9.57 -0.41 -10.84
CA PHE A 85 10.32 -0.11 -9.62
C PHE A 85 9.49 0.64 -8.57
N LEU A 86 8.45 1.39 -8.97
CA LEU A 86 7.56 2.07 -8.03
C LEU A 86 6.83 1.10 -7.09
N GLU A 87 6.57 -0.14 -7.52
CA GLU A 87 5.94 -1.15 -6.65
C GLU A 87 6.91 -1.63 -5.55
N ILE A 88 8.22 -1.66 -5.83
CA ILE A 88 9.26 -1.93 -4.84
C ILE A 88 9.39 -0.73 -3.90
N LEU A 89 9.37 0.48 -4.46
CA LEU A 89 9.46 1.74 -3.70
C LEU A 89 8.26 1.93 -2.76
N ALA A 90 7.10 1.34 -3.08
CA ALA A 90 5.91 1.38 -2.25
C ALA A 90 6.13 0.77 -0.86
N GLU A 91 7.04 -0.20 -0.72
CA GLU A 91 7.37 -0.86 0.55
C GLU A 91 7.98 0.10 1.59
N PHE A 92 8.51 1.25 1.15
CA PHE A 92 9.09 2.28 2.01
C PHE A 92 8.10 3.38 2.40
N THR A 93 6.95 3.48 1.73
CA THR A 93 6.02 4.62 1.95
C THR A 93 5.42 4.66 3.36
N ASN A 94 5.36 3.52 4.06
CA ASN A 94 4.94 3.46 5.46
C ASN A 94 5.99 4.01 6.46
N LYS A 95 7.20 4.34 5.98
CA LYS A 95 8.26 4.99 6.77
C LYS A 95 8.31 6.50 6.58
N LEU A 96 7.56 7.05 5.63
CA LEU A 96 7.46 8.49 5.42
C LEU A 96 6.50 9.15 6.43
N LEU A 97 6.88 10.34 6.89
CA LEU A 97 5.97 11.24 7.59
C LEU A 97 4.87 11.72 6.64
N LYS A 98 3.68 11.99 7.19
CA LYS A 98 2.52 12.46 6.44
C LYS A 98 2.79 13.71 5.58
N GLN A 99 3.55 14.66 6.11
CA GLN A 99 3.95 15.86 5.37
C GLN A 99 4.87 15.53 4.19
N ASP A 100 5.78 14.57 4.35
CA ASP A 100 6.74 14.21 3.31
C ASP A 100 6.07 13.36 2.23
N LYS A 101 5.08 12.52 2.56
CA LYS A 101 4.25 11.81 1.57
C LYS A 101 3.65 12.78 0.55
N ARG A 102 3.14 13.94 0.98
CA ARG A 102 2.61 14.97 0.08
C ARG A 102 3.68 15.58 -0.82
N ILE A 103 4.87 15.82 -0.29
CA ILE A 103 6.00 16.35 -1.06
C ILE A 103 6.42 15.35 -2.14
N VAL A 104 6.54 14.07 -1.77
CA VAL A 104 6.90 12.98 -2.70
C VAL A 104 5.80 12.76 -3.74
N LEU A 105 4.52 12.82 -3.36
CA LEU A 105 3.40 12.74 -4.30
C LEU A 105 3.46 13.88 -5.33
N ASN A 106 3.66 15.12 -4.88
CA ASN A 106 3.79 16.26 -5.79
C ASN A 106 5.04 16.14 -6.68
N TYR A 107 6.11 15.53 -6.19
CA TYR A 107 7.30 15.25 -6.99
C TYR A 107 7.00 14.21 -8.07
N LEU A 108 6.33 13.10 -7.72
CA LEU A 108 5.90 12.06 -8.67
C LEU A 108 4.99 12.63 -9.77
N ASP A 109 3.94 13.37 -9.38
CA ASP A 109 2.94 13.94 -10.30
C ASP A 109 3.56 15.01 -11.24
N LYS A 110 4.68 15.65 -10.86
CA LYS A 110 5.42 16.57 -11.74
C LYS A 110 6.24 15.86 -12.82
N HIS A 111 6.75 14.67 -12.52
CA HIS A 111 7.60 13.90 -13.44
C HIS A 111 6.78 13.03 -14.40
N ILE A 112 5.57 12.64 -14.02
CA ILE A 112 4.64 11.95 -14.90
C ILE A 112 3.56 12.94 -15.30
N THR A 113 3.73 13.55 -16.47
CA THR A 113 2.74 14.45 -17.07
C THR A 113 1.39 13.73 -17.19
N SER A 114 0.28 14.48 -17.10
CA SER A 114 -1.13 14.01 -17.08
C SER A 114 -1.60 13.14 -18.28
N ALA A 115 -0.68 12.64 -19.12
CA ALA A 115 -0.91 11.72 -20.21
C ALA A 115 -1.04 10.25 -19.76
N VAL A 116 -1.05 9.96 -18.45
CA VAL A 116 -1.45 8.65 -17.94
C VAL A 116 -2.83 8.32 -18.53
N PRO A 117 -2.95 7.31 -19.40
CA PRO A 117 -4.22 6.99 -20.01
C PRO A 117 -5.26 6.72 -18.92
N SER A 118 -6.46 7.28 -19.05
CA SER A 118 -7.57 6.97 -18.14
C SER A 118 -7.90 5.47 -18.14
N SER A 119 -7.53 4.77 -19.22
CA SER A 119 -7.44 3.32 -19.25
C SER A 119 -6.31 2.85 -18.35
N ARG A 120 -6.68 2.31 -17.19
CA ARG A 120 -5.80 1.63 -16.22
C ARG A 120 -5.08 0.41 -16.82
N SER A 121 -4.25 0.59 -17.85
CA SER A 121 -3.51 -0.52 -18.43
C SER A 121 -2.66 -1.17 -17.34
N GLU A 122 -2.46 -2.49 -17.43
CA GLU A 122 -1.75 -3.25 -16.41
C GLU A 122 -0.31 -2.74 -16.19
N ASP A 123 0.25 -2.06 -17.19
CA ASP A 123 1.59 -1.49 -17.18
C ASP A 123 1.71 -0.23 -16.30
N TRP A 124 0.61 0.52 -16.10
CA TRP A 124 0.58 1.69 -15.20
C TRP A 124 0.27 1.32 -13.75
N GLN A 125 -0.07 0.06 -13.46
CA GLN A 125 -0.41 -0.39 -12.10
C GLN A 125 0.66 -0.08 -11.04
N PRO A 126 1.98 -0.21 -11.30
CA PRO A 126 3.01 0.14 -10.32
C PRO A 126 2.93 1.60 -9.87
N TRP A 127 2.64 2.51 -10.81
CA TRP A 127 2.44 3.92 -10.50
C TRP A 127 1.17 4.13 -9.67
N VAL A 128 0.06 3.49 -10.03
CA VAL A 128 -1.21 3.57 -9.29
C VAL A 128 -1.02 3.09 -7.84
N ILE A 129 -0.35 1.95 -7.64
CA ILE A 129 -0.05 1.38 -6.33
C ILE A 129 0.75 2.36 -5.48
N TYR A 130 1.86 2.87 -6.03
CA TYR A 130 2.73 3.80 -5.32
C TYR A 130 2.06 5.15 -5.01
N ARG A 131 1.32 5.70 -5.98
CA ARG A 131 0.55 6.93 -5.78
C ARG A 131 -0.52 6.77 -4.69
N ASN A 132 -1.25 5.66 -4.70
CA ASN A 132 -2.27 5.37 -3.69
C ASN A 132 -1.66 5.20 -2.29
N SER A 133 -0.48 4.58 -2.18
CA SER A 133 0.18 4.41 -0.87
C SER A 133 0.67 5.74 -0.29
N LEU A 134 1.03 6.71 -1.13
CA LEU A 134 1.33 8.09 -0.72
C LEU A 134 0.05 8.86 -0.31
N MET A 135 -1.10 8.59 -0.93
CA MET A 135 -2.38 9.24 -0.60
C MET A 135 -3.04 8.69 0.67
N HIS A 136 -2.99 7.37 0.88
CA HIS A 136 -3.83 6.66 1.87
C HIS A 136 -3.06 5.76 2.84
N GLY A 137 -1.72 5.78 2.85
CA GLY A 137 -0.89 4.80 3.59
C GLY A 137 -0.86 4.93 5.13
N ASP A 138 -1.95 5.30 5.78
CA ASP A 138 -2.16 5.12 7.23
C ASP A 138 -2.86 3.76 7.45
N ALA A 139 -2.23 2.66 7.03
CA ALA A 139 -2.56 1.36 7.59
C ALA A 139 -1.62 1.15 8.78
N GLU A 140 -1.93 1.80 9.91
CA GLU A 140 -1.72 1.05 11.16
C GLU A 140 -2.65 -0.16 11.06
N PRO A 141 -2.14 -1.41 11.10
CA PRO A 141 -2.98 -2.48 11.58
C PRO A 141 -3.31 -2.12 13.03
N GLY A 142 -4.42 -1.41 13.23
CA GLY A 142 -4.95 -1.15 14.57
C GLY A 142 -4.95 -2.48 15.34
N PRO A 143 -4.63 -2.47 16.64
CA PRO A 143 -4.43 -3.69 17.38
C PRO A 143 -5.69 -4.54 17.22
N VAL A 144 -5.54 -5.73 16.63
CA VAL A 144 -6.60 -6.74 16.59
C VAL A 144 -6.75 -7.18 18.04
N THR A 145 -7.48 -6.40 18.83
CA THR A 145 -7.90 -6.83 20.15
C THR A 145 -8.90 -7.94 19.88
N SER A 146 -8.41 -9.18 19.90
CA SER A 146 -9.22 -10.38 20.02
C SER A 146 -10.30 -10.10 21.06
N ARG A 147 -11.53 -9.97 20.59
CA ARG A 147 -12.68 -9.60 21.41
C ARG A 147 -12.88 -10.75 22.39
N ARG A 148 -12.43 -10.55 23.64
CA ARG A 148 -12.55 -11.50 24.75
C ARG A 148 -13.97 -12.07 24.80
N ALA A 149 -14.10 -13.34 24.43
CA ALA A 149 -15.30 -14.13 24.65
C ALA A 149 -15.34 -14.56 26.13
N TYR A 150 -15.86 -13.70 27.01
CA TYR A 150 -16.25 -14.10 28.36
C TYR A 150 -17.49 -13.31 28.80
N THR A 151 -18.66 -13.92 28.65
CA THR A 151 -19.76 -13.72 29.60
C THR A 151 -20.44 -15.07 29.83
N ARG A 152 -19.97 -15.78 30.87
CA ARG A 152 -20.84 -16.69 31.63
C ARG A 152 -21.88 -15.83 32.34
N ARG A 153 -23.17 -16.15 32.22
CA ARG A 153 -24.09 -15.98 33.35
C ARG A 153 -25.25 -16.96 33.26
N ASN A 154 -25.09 -18.04 34.02
CA ASN A 154 -26.19 -18.86 34.50
C ASN A 154 -26.69 -18.16 35.78
N LYS A 155 -27.94 -17.69 35.84
CA LYS A 155 -28.67 -17.56 37.11
C LYS A 155 -30.19 -17.56 36.88
N LYS A 156 -30.81 -18.57 37.46
CA LYS A 156 -32.24 -18.86 37.63
C LYS A 156 -32.71 -18.18 38.94
N GLU A 157 -33.89 -17.56 38.95
CA GLU A 157 -34.76 -17.21 40.11
C GLU A 157 -35.90 -16.31 39.56
N THR A 158 -37.11 -16.82 39.29
CA THR A 158 -38.32 -16.85 40.17
C THR A 158 -38.69 -15.52 40.83
N TYR A 159 -39.86 -14.97 40.52
CA TYR A 159 -40.95 -14.58 41.46
C TYR A 159 -42.19 -14.08 40.67
N ASP A 160 -43.37 -14.45 41.18
CA ASP A 160 -44.76 -14.07 40.83
C ASP A 160 -45.00 -12.55 40.79
N ASP A 161 -45.98 -12.11 39.98
CA ASP A 161 -47.25 -11.61 40.55
C ASP A 161 -48.34 -11.41 39.46
N GLU A 162 -49.57 -11.63 39.93
CA GLU A 162 -50.90 -11.50 39.31
C GLU A 162 -51.14 -10.05 38.81
N ASP A 163 -51.98 -9.72 37.82
CA ASP A 163 -53.43 -9.86 37.67
C ASP A 163 -53.78 -9.32 36.27
N ASP A 164 -54.89 -9.74 35.65
CA ASP A 164 -56.02 -8.84 35.33
C ASP A 164 -57.08 -9.53 34.44
N GLU A 165 -58.26 -9.57 35.04
CA GLU A 165 -59.65 -9.73 34.58
C GLU A 165 -60.02 -10.03 33.12
N GLY A 166 -61.03 -10.91 33.01
CA GLY A 166 -62.26 -10.53 32.30
C GLY A 166 -62.79 -11.53 31.29
N SER A 167 -63.81 -12.30 31.67
CA SER A 167 -65.20 -12.16 31.21
C SER A 167 -65.98 -13.48 31.25
N ASP A 168 -67.04 -13.48 32.05
CA ASP A 168 -68.14 -14.45 32.03
C ASP A 168 -68.76 -14.56 30.64
N GLN A 169 -69.06 -15.80 30.21
CA GLN A 169 -70.32 -16.04 29.51
C GLN A 169 -70.79 -17.49 29.60
N ASP A 170 -72.08 -17.56 29.87
CA ASP A 170 -73.00 -18.65 30.20
C ASP A 170 -73.39 -19.53 28.98
N PHE A 171 -74.16 -20.59 29.29
CA PHE A 171 -74.85 -21.59 28.48
C PHE A 171 -74.00 -22.81 28.04
N GLY A 172 -74.31 -24.06 28.39
CA GLY A 172 -75.57 -24.67 28.79
C GLY A 172 -75.97 -25.71 27.75
N TYR A 173 -75.92 -26.99 28.10
CA TYR A 173 -76.84 -28.11 27.80
C TYR A 173 -76.23 -29.43 28.30
#